data_AF-A0A6A6RNR4-F1
#
_entry.id   AF-A0A6A6RNR4-F1
#
_cell.length_a   1.000
_cell.length_b   1.000
_cell.length_c   1.000
_cell.angle_alpha   90.00
_cell.angle_beta   90.00
_cell.angle_gamma   90.00
#
_symmetry.space_group_name_H-M   'P 1'
#
loop_
_entity.id
_entity.type
_entity.pdbx_description
1 polymer ?
#
loop_
_entity_poly.entity_id
_entity_poly.type
_entity_poly.pdbx_seq_one_letter_code
_entity_poly.pdbx_strand_id
1 'polypeptide(L)'
;LIQERIQGNLFSLCLQAILWNKTRGAVARPILWKILCTYPTAESLAAASVDDVERDIRTLGLQRERANRMIDMAQVWVYLPPHPSRRYQRRDYPRRGNGRETKKGEMLGLNDAREGWEIAHLPGIGEYGLDSYRIFGRDRLRGVHDNPEVEPEWKRLVPRDKELGPYVKWKWAQEGWNYNVVTGNRER
;
A
#
# COMPACT_ATOMS: atom_id res chain seq x y z
N LEU A 1 -12.34 -3.58 6.76
CA LEU A 1 -11.97 -2.66 5.64
C LEU A 1 -11.89 -3.44 4.31
N ILE A 2 -11.83 -2.80 3.13
CA ILE A 2 -11.68 -3.57 1.86
C ILE A 2 -10.34 -4.29 1.79
N GLN A 3 -9.30 -3.69 2.37
CA GLN A 3 -7.95 -4.25 2.47
C GLN A 3 -7.92 -5.63 3.12
N GLU A 4 -8.76 -5.90 4.13
CA GLU A 4 -8.86 -7.23 4.76
C GLU A 4 -9.33 -8.32 3.79
N ARG A 5 -10.13 -7.96 2.78
CA ARG A 5 -10.63 -8.91 1.77
C ARG A 5 -9.60 -9.17 0.67
N ILE A 6 -8.70 -8.23 0.42
CA ILE A 6 -7.72 -8.30 -0.67
C ILE A 6 -6.28 -8.50 -0.18
N GLN A 7 -6.04 -8.58 1.14
CA GLN A 7 -4.71 -8.70 1.75
C GLN A 7 -3.90 -9.93 1.31
N GLY A 8 -4.56 -10.95 0.76
CA GLY A 8 -3.90 -12.11 0.15
C GLY A 8 -3.25 -11.83 -1.22
N ASN A 9 -3.52 -10.67 -1.82
CA ASN A 9 -2.95 -10.25 -3.10
C ASN A 9 -2.37 -8.84 -2.98
N LEU A 10 -1.03 -8.76 -2.93
CA LEU A 10 -0.32 -7.49 -2.76
C LEU A 10 -0.52 -6.53 -3.94
N PHE A 11 -0.67 -7.07 -5.15
CA PHE A 11 -0.92 -6.26 -6.35
C PHE A 11 -2.30 -5.59 -6.27
N SER A 12 -3.32 -6.33 -5.84
CA SER A 12 -4.66 -5.78 -5.59
C SER A 12 -4.65 -4.67 -4.54
N LEU A 13 -3.85 -4.82 -3.47
CA LEU A 13 -3.68 -3.80 -2.43
C LEU A 13 -3.06 -2.51 -3.00
N CYS A 14 -2.06 -2.64 -3.88
CA CYS A 14 -1.42 -1.51 -4.55
C CYS A 14 -2.36 -0.79 -5.52
N LEU A 15 -3.13 -1.54 -6.32
CA LEU A 15 -4.15 -0.95 -7.20
C LEU A 15 -5.25 -0.23 -6.41
N GLN A 16 -5.71 -0.83 -5.32
CA GLN A 16 -6.68 -0.20 -4.43
C GLN A 16 -6.19 1.14 -3.90
N ALA A 17 -4.91 1.24 -3.52
CA ALA A 17 -4.30 2.49 -3.06
C ALA A 17 -4.33 3.59 -4.12
N ILE A 18 -4.06 3.25 -5.39
CA ILE A 18 -4.11 4.20 -6.52
C ILE A 18 -5.56 4.65 -6.77
N LEU A 19 -6.51 3.71 -6.80
CA LEU A 19 -7.92 4.02 -7.05
C LEU A 19 -8.56 4.86 -5.94
N TRP A 20 -8.10 4.75 -4.69
CA TRP A 20 -8.66 5.49 -3.55
C TRP A 20 -8.11 6.91 -3.42
N ASN A 21 -7.09 7.27 -4.20
CA ASN A 21 -6.56 8.62 -4.15
C ASN A 21 -7.65 9.64 -4.51
N LYS A 22 -8.01 10.48 -3.55
CA LYS A 22 -9.10 11.48 -3.65
C LYS A 22 -10.46 10.90 -4.08
N THR A 23 -10.72 9.62 -3.83
CA THR A 23 -11.98 8.97 -4.20
C THR A 23 -12.58 8.21 -3.03
N ARG A 24 -13.90 8.32 -2.85
CA ARG A 24 -14.61 7.60 -1.79
C ARG A 24 -14.63 6.11 -2.10
N GLY A 25 -14.34 5.29 -1.10
CA GLY A 25 -14.21 3.85 -1.32
C GLY A 25 -15.49 3.15 -1.78
N ALA A 26 -16.67 3.67 -1.42
CA ALA A 26 -17.94 3.16 -1.92
C ALA A 26 -18.04 3.22 -3.46
N VAL A 27 -17.49 4.27 -4.08
CA VAL A 27 -17.53 4.48 -5.53
C VAL A 27 -16.41 3.69 -6.23
N ALA A 28 -15.22 3.65 -5.64
CA ALA A 28 -14.07 3.01 -6.27
C ALA A 28 -14.05 1.47 -6.13
N ARG A 29 -14.81 0.89 -5.18
CA ARG A 29 -14.88 -0.57 -4.97
C ARG A 29 -15.42 -1.38 -6.15
N PRO A 30 -16.57 -1.04 -6.75
CA PRO A 30 -17.01 -1.76 -7.95
C PRO A 30 -15.98 -1.65 -9.10
N ILE A 31 -15.28 -0.51 -9.19
CA ILE A 31 -14.25 -0.30 -10.22
C ILE A 31 -12.98 -1.12 -9.95
N LEU A 32 -12.54 -1.24 -8.69
CA LEU A 32 -11.44 -2.13 -8.32
C LEU A 32 -11.73 -3.57 -8.77
N TRP A 33 -12.93 -4.08 -8.49
CA TRP A 33 -13.31 -5.43 -8.94
C TRP A 33 -13.34 -5.55 -10.45
N LYS A 34 -13.92 -4.56 -11.15
CA LYS A 34 -13.89 -4.53 -12.62
C LYS A 34 -12.46 -4.62 -13.15
N ILE A 35 -11.55 -3.78 -12.65
CA ILE A 35 -10.14 -3.78 -13.07
C ILE A 35 -9.47 -5.11 -12.76
N LEU A 36 -9.68 -5.70 -11.57
CA LEU A 36 -9.08 -7.00 -11.21
C LEU A 36 -9.66 -8.17 -12.03
N CYS A 37 -10.90 -8.08 -12.52
CA CYS A 37 -11.46 -9.07 -13.43
C CYS A 37 -10.92 -8.91 -14.86
N THR A 38 -10.79 -7.67 -15.35
CA THR A 38 -10.28 -7.40 -16.70
C THR A 38 -8.77 -7.62 -16.80
N TYR A 39 -8.02 -7.25 -15.76
CA TYR A 39 -6.56 -7.29 -15.68
C TYR A 39 -6.11 -8.00 -14.39
N PRO A 40 -6.22 -9.34 -14.33
CA PRO A 40 -6.02 -10.10 -13.10
C PRO A 40 -4.57 -10.14 -12.60
N THR A 41 -3.59 -9.82 -13.46
CA THR A 41 -2.16 -9.84 -13.13
C THR A 41 -1.46 -8.53 -13.49
N ALA A 42 -0.28 -8.31 -12.90
CA ALA A 42 0.55 -7.16 -13.23
C ALA A 42 0.93 -7.14 -14.72
N GLU A 43 1.21 -8.30 -15.31
CA GLU A 43 1.54 -8.45 -16.73
C GLU A 43 0.37 -8.00 -17.61
N SER A 44 -0.85 -8.45 -17.30
CA SER A 44 -2.05 -8.08 -18.07
C SER A 44 -2.34 -6.57 -18.02
N LEU A 45 -2.12 -5.93 -16.87
CA LEU A 45 -2.31 -4.49 -16.73
C LEU A 45 -1.15 -3.68 -17.34
N ALA A 46 0.09 -4.17 -17.24
CA ALA A 46 1.27 -3.53 -17.81
C ALA A 46 1.22 -3.46 -19.35
N ALA A 47 0.57 -4.45 -19.98
CA ALA A 47 0.37 -4.52 -21.42
C ALA A 47 -0.91 -3.81 -21.91
N ALA A 48 -1.74 -3.28 -21.01
CA ALA A 48 -3.00 -2.66 -21.36
C ALA A 48 -2.82 -1.28 -22.02
N SER A 49 -3.76 -0.90 -22.89
CA SER A 49 -3.85 0.46 -23.41
C SER A 49 -4.35 1.42 -22.32
N VAL A 50 -3.72 2.59 -22.22
CA VAL A 50 -4.17 3.67 -21.33
C VAL A 50 -5.63 4.04 -21.61
N ASP A 51 -6.04 4.09 -22.88
CA ASP A 51 -7.40 4.50 -23.26
C ASP A 51 -8.45 3.47 -22.84
N ASP A 52 -8.13 2.17 -22.86
CA ASP A 52 -9.02 1.11 -22.38
C ASP A 52 -9.19 1.17 -20.87
N VAL A 53 -8.07 1.32 -20.14
CA VAL A 53 -8.09 1.46 -18.67
C VAL A 53 -8.82 2.73 -18.26
N GLU A 54 -8.60 3.84 -18.97
CA GLU A 54 -9.31 5.12 -18.76
C GLU A 54 -10.82 4.96 -18.94
N ARG A 55 -11.25 4.30 -20.03
CA ARG A 55 -12.66 3.98 -20.28
C ARG A 55 -13.27 3.17 -19.14
N ASP A 56 -12.51 2.23 -18.59
CA ASP A 56 -12.97 1.37 -17.51
C ASP A 56 -13.18 2.08 -16.19
N ILE A 57 -12.42 3.13 -15.91
CA ILE A 57 -12.48 3.90 -14.66
C ILE A 57 -13.12 5.29 -14.82
N ARG A 58 -13.78 5.56 -15.96
CA ARG A 58 -14.31 6.88 -16.35
C ARG A 58 -15.19 7.59 -15.30
N THR A 59 -15.77 6.85 -14.36
CA THR A 59 -16.65 7.38 -13.31
C THR A 59 -15.91 7.92 -12.08
N LEU A 60 -14.60 7.71 -11.97
CA LEU A 60 -13.83 8.03 -10.75
C LEU A 60 -13.24 9.45 -10.74
N GLY A 61 -13.22 10.15 -11.89
CA GLY A 61 -12.49 11.41 -12.07
C GLY A 61 -10.97 11.20 -12.08
N LEU A 62 -10.20 12.11 -12.70
CA LEU A 62 -8.75 11.95 -12.91
C LEU A 62 -8.39 10.66 -13.67
N GLN A 63 -9.31 10.15 -14.49
CA GLN A 63 -9.22 8.82 -15.09
C GLN A 63 -7.94 8.63 -15.92
N ARG A 64 -7.55 9.59 -16.76
CA ARG A 64 -6.32 9.47 -17.57
C ARG A 64 -5.06 9.36 -16.71
N GLU A 65 -4.93 10.22 -15.70
CA GLU A 65 -3.79 10.19 -14.79
C GLU A 65 -3.73 8.89 -13.98
N ARG A 66 -4.89 8.41 -13.51
CA ARG A 66 -4.99 7.13 -12.78
C ARG A 66 -4.67 5.94 -13.67
N ALA A 67 -5.17 5.92 -14.90
CA ALA A 67 -4.89 4.87 -15.87
C ALA A 67 -3.40 4.76 -16.15
N ASN A 68 -2.75 5.90 -16.48
CA ASN A 68 -1.29 5.95 -16.61
C ASN A 68 -0.60 5.46 -15.34
N ARG A 69 -1.03 5.91 -14.16
CA ARG A 69 -0.39 5.52 -12.90
C ARG A 69 -0.48 4.02 -12.61
N MET A 70 -1.62 3.39 -12.91
CA MET A 70 -1.82 1.96 -12.72
C MET A 70 -0.96 1.15 -13.70
N ILE A 71 -0.87 1.58 -14.97
CA ILE A 71 -0.03 0.95 -15.98
C ILE A 71 1.45 1.12 -15.62
N ASP A 72 1.91 2.32 -15.28
CA ASP A 72 3.29 2.59 -14.83
C ASP A 72 3.66 1.72 -13.62
N MET A 73 2.74 1.62 -12.65
CA MET A 73 2.94 0.78 -11.47
C MET A 73 3.08 -0.69 -11.85
N ALA A 74 2.21 -1.18 -12.74
CA ALA A 74 2.26 -2.56 -13.21
C ALA A 74 3.52 -2.85 -14.04
N GLN A 75 3.98 -1.93 -14.89
CA GLN A 75 5.22 -2.08 -15.65
C GLN A 75 6.44 -2.16 -14.71
N VAL A 76 6.53 -1.28 -13.71
CA VAL A 76 7.60 -1.36 -12.70
C VAL A 76 7.47 -2.63 -11.87
N TRP A 77 6.26 -3.09 -11.58
CA TRP A 77 6.03 -4.36 -10.88
C TRP A 77 6.57 -5.55 -11.68
N VAL A 78 6.29 -5.62 -12.99
CA VAL A 78 6.78 -6.70 -13.86
C VAL A 78 8.30 -6.67 -13.96
N TYR A 79 8.89 -5.48 -14.12
CA TYR A 79 10.34 -5.31 -14.21
C TYR A 79 11.06 -5.60 -12.88
N LEU A 80 10.49 -5.11 -11.77
CA LEU A 80 11.11 -5.13 -10.45
C LEU A 80 10.06 -5.41 -9.37
N PRO A 81 9.58 -6.66 -9.23
CA PRO A 81 8.48 -6.99 -8.33
C PRO A 81 8.88 -6.77 -6.86
N PRO A 82 7.93 -6.45 -5.97
CA PRO A 82 8.19 -6.39 -4.53
C PRO A 82 8.82 -7.69 -4.02
N HIS A 83 9.84 -7.57 -3.16
CA HIS A 83 10.58 -8.73 -2.66
C HIS A 83 11.00 -8.50 -1.20
N PRO A 84 10.93 -9.53 -0.31
CA PRO A 84 11.25 -9.38 1.11
C PRO A 84 12.66 -8.85 1.41
N SER A 85 13.62 -9.12 0.53
CA SER A 85 15.01 -8.69 0.70
C SER A 85 15.35 -7.31 0.14
N ARG A 86 14.39 -6.63 -0.51
CA ARG A 86 14.60 -5.33 -1.16
C ARG A 86 13.65 -4.30 -0.58
N ARG A 87 14.22 -3.26 0.03
CA ARG A 87 13.46 -2.14 0.58
C ARG A 87 13.85 -0.85 -0.13
N TYR A 88 12.96 0.12 -0.10
CA TYR A 88 13.22 1.45 -0.63
C TYR A 88 12.72 2.48 0.38
N GLN A 89 13.46 3.58 0.55
CA GLN A 89 12.99 4.71 1.34
C GLN A 89 11.97 5.53 0.55
N ARG A 90 11.08 6.16 1.29
CA ARG A 90 10.13 7.13 0.77
C ARG A 90 10.40 8.46 1.46
N ARG A 91 10.62 9.49 0.65
CA ARG A 91 10.82 10.85 1.14
C ARG A 91 9.62 11.30 2.00
N ASP A 92 9.94 11.90 3.14
CA ASP A 92 9.00 12.42 4.12
C ASP A 92 8.02 11.36 4.70
N TYR A 93 8.41 10.08 4.72
CA TYR A 93 7.65 8.97 5.30
C TYR A 93 8.55 8.08 6.18
N PRO A 94 8.09 7.58 7.36
CA PRO A 94 6.73 7.75 7.91
C PRO A 94 6.52 9.14 8.55
N ARG A 95 7.58 9.92 8.74
CA ARG A 95 7.53 11.28 9.26
C ARG A 95 8.21 12.24 8.30
N ARG A 96 7.77 13.50 8.35
CA ARG A 96 8.40 14.59 7.59
C ARG A 96 9.88 14.69 8.00
N GLY A 97 10.77 14.70 7.02
CA GLY A 97 12.22 14.68 7.24
C GLY A 97 12.90 13.36 6.87
N ASN A 98 12.21 12.22 6.98
CA ASN A 98 12.79 10.91 6.69
C ASN A 98 13.09 10.72 5.19
N GLY A 99 14.17 9.99 4.86
CA GLY A 99 14.46 9.54 3.50
C GLY A 99 14.70 10.66 2.49
N ARG A 100 15.21 11.81 2.94
CA ARG A 100 15.54 12.96 2.07
C ARG A 100 16.91 12.83 1.43
N GLU A 101 17.80 12.15 2.14
CA GLU A 101 19.16 11.80 1.77
C GLU A 101 19.24 10.65 0.75
N THR A 102 18.17 9.87 0.61
CA THR A 102 18.11 8.71 -0.28
C THR A 102 18.02 9.13 -1.75
N LYS A 103 18.82 8.49 -2.61
CA LYS A 103 18.66 8.67 -4.06
C LYS A 103 17.37 8.02 -4.54
N LYS A 104 16.72 8.62 -5.55
CA LYS A 104 15.51 8.06 -6.17
C LYS A 104 15.83 6.67 -6.73
N GLY A 105 15.12 5.65 -6.25
CA GLY A 105 15.31 4.26 -6.69
C GLY A 105 16.48 3.53 -6.03
N GLU A 106 17.13 4.12 -5.02
CA GLU A 106 18.17 3.43 -4.24
C GLU A 106 17.57 2.23 -3.49
N MET A 107 18.11 1.05 -3.76
CA MET A 107 17.72 -0.18 -3.09
C MET A 107 18.47 -0.33 -1.77
N LEU A 108 17.73 -0.56 -0.70
CA LEU A 108 18.24 -0.93 0.62
C LEU A 108 18.17 -2.45 0.78
N GLY A 109 19.33 -3.08 0.98
CA GLY A 109 19.44 -4.52 1.23
C GLY A 109 18.98 -4.92 2.64
N LEU A 110 19.03 -6.22 2.95
CA LEU A 110 18.63 -6.77 4.25
C LEU A 110 19.41 -6.18 5.43
N ASN A 111 20.72 -5.98 5.26
CA ASN A 111 21.62 -5.52 6.33
C ASN A 111 21.71 -3.99 6.43
N ASP A 112 20.98 -3.24 5.60
CA ASP A 112 20.97 -1.78 5.68
C ASP A 112 20.19 -1.33 6.92
N ALA A 113 20.82 -0.53 7.78
CA ALA A 113 20.20 -0.04 9.01
C ALA A 113 19.05 0.95 8.76
N ARG A 114 18.97 1.56 7.56
CA ARG A 114 17.92 2.52 7.21
C ARG A 114 16.56 1.82 7.08
N GLU A 115 15.51 2.49 7.54
CA GLU A 115 14.14 2.04 7.32
C GLU A 115 13.77 2.13 5.84
N GLY A 116 13.00 1.17 5.34
CA GLY A 116 12.43 1.20 4.00
C GLY A 116 11.35 0.15 3.84
N TRP A 117 10.66 0.17 2.69
CA TRP A 117 9.51 -0.69 2.43
C TRP A 117 9.59 -1.30 1.02
N GLU A 118 9.09 -2.51 0.90
CA GLU A 118 9.28 -3.40 -0.25
C GLU A 118 8.50 -2.97 -1.50
N ILE A 119 7.56 -2.03 -1.33
CA ILE A 119 6.73 -1.47 -2.40
C ILE A 119 6.97 0.04 -2.62
N ALA A 120 7.90 0.66 -1.89
CA ALA A 120 8.05 2.12 -1.90
C ALA A 120 8.64 2.67 -3.23
N HIS A 121 9.25 1.81 -4.05
CA HIS A 121 9.71 2.14 -5.39
C HIS A 121 8.59 2.21 -6.43
N LEU A 122 7.43 1.61 -6.13
CA LEU A 122 6.34 1.53 -7.10
C LEU A 122 5.71 2.91 -7.36
N PRO A 123 5.53 3.29 -8.64
CA PRO A 123 4.77 4.48 -9.00
C PRO A 123 3.37 4.50 -8.37
N GLY A 124 2.95 5.66 -7.86
CA GLY A 124 1.58 5.85 -7.36
C GLY A 124 1.36 5.40 -5.91
N ILE A 125 2.34 4.74 -5.30
CA ILE A 125 2.29 4.38 -3.89
C ILE A 125 2.76 5.56 -3.04
N GLY A 126 1.81 6.18 -2.34
CA GLY A 126 2.02 7.23 -1.34
C GLY A 126 1.89 6.71 0.10
N GLU A 127 1.81 7.64 1.07
CA GLU A 127 1.67 7.35 2.51
C GLU A 127 0.52 6.36 2.79
N TYR A 128 -0.67 6.61 2.23
CA TYR A 128 -1.82 5.71 2.36
C TYR A 128 -1.55 4.28 1.87
N GLY A 129 -0.88 4.15 0.73
CA GLY A 129 -0.54 2.84 0.16
C GLY A 129 0.50 2.11 0.99
N LEU A 130 1.50 2.85 1.51
CA LEU A 130 2.51 2.29 2.42
C LEU A 130 1.91 1.87 3.76
N ASP A 131 1.06 2.68 4.37
CA ASP A 131 0.38 2.31 5.61
C ASP A 131 -0.54 1.10 5.40
N SER A 132 -1.30 1.07 4.30
CA SER A 132 -2.12 -0.09 3.92
C SER A 132 -1.26 -1.34 3.76
N TYR A 133 -0.12 -1.23 3.07
CA TYR A 133 0.82 -2.34 2.94
C TYR A 133 1.39 -2.81 4.29
N ARG A 134 1.81 -1.88 5.15
CA ARG A 134 2.36 -2.22 6.47
C ARG A 134 1.34 -2.92 7.35
N ILE A 135 0.07 -2.52 7.30
CA ILE A 135 -0.99 -3.12 8.10
C ILE A 135 -1.41 -4.50 7.55
N PHE A 136 -1.55 -4.63 6.22
CA PHE A 136 -2.23 -5.77 5.61
C PHE A 136 -1.32 -6.69 4.78
N GLY A 137 -0.19 -6.21 4.27
CA GLY A 137 0.62 -6.92 3.27
C GLY A 137 2.04 -7.28 3.71
N ARG A 138 2.67 -6.48 4.58
CA ARG A 138 4.12 -6.59 4.82
C ARG A 138 4.53 -7.90 5.45
N ASP A 139 3.87 -8.29 6.54
CA ASP A 139 4.20 -9.53 7.25
C ASP A 139 3.94 -10.76 6.37
N ARG A 140 2.93 -10.71 5.49
CA ARG A 140 2.65 -11.77 4.51
C ARG A 140 3.72 -11.87 3.45
N LEU A 141 4.13 -10.75 2.87
CA LEU A 141 5.23 -10.73 1.89
C LEU A 141 6.50 -11.33 2.51
N ARG A 142 6.79 -10.98 3.76
CA ARG A 142 7.96 -11.45 4.50
C ARG A 142 7.83 -12.87 5.07
N GLY A 143 6.67 -13.51 4.97
CA GLY A 143 6.43 -14.85 5.51
C GLY A 143 6.44 -14.94 7.05
N VAL A 144 6.16 -13.83 7.75
CA VAL A 144 6.17 -13.74 9.23
C VAL A 144 4.79 -13.47 9.83
N HIS A 145 3.73 -13.46 9.01
CA HIS A 145 2.37 -13.09 9.45
C HIS A 145 1.83 -13.90 10.62
N ASP A 146 2.08 -15.21 10.61
CA ASP A 146 1.60 -16.15 11.62
C ASP A 146 2.71 -16.54 12.61
N ASN A 147 3.84 -15.82 12.62
CA ASN A 147 4.94 -16.09 13.54
C ASN A 147 4.71 -15.38 14.89
N PRO A 148 4.47 -16.12 15.99
CA PRO A 148 4.19 -15.52 17.30
C PRO A 148 5.41 -14.84 17.94
N GLU A 149 6.63 -15.14 17.48
CA GLU A 149 7.87 -14.53 17.99
C GLU A 149 8.13 -13.14 17.40
N VAL A 150 7.44 -12.78 16.32
CA VAL A 150 7.62 -11.52 15.62
C VAL A 150 6.47 -10.58 15.95
N GLU A 151 6.77 -9.42 16.54
CA GLU A 151 5.76 -8.39 16.73
C GLU A 151 5.20 -7.94 15.36
N PRO A 152 3.88 -8.05 15.11
CA PRO A 152 3.26 -7.70 13.84
C PRO A 152 3.52 -6.25 13.41
N GLU A 153 3.71 -6.03 12.11
CA GLU A 153 4.04 -4.71 11.57
C GLU A 153 2.96 -3.65 11.86
N TRP A 154 1.69 -4.05 11.92
CA TRP A 154 0.57 -3.14 12.18
C TRP A 154 0.68 -2.40 13.54
N LYS A 155 1.47 -2.94 14.48
CA LYS A 155 1.73 -2.33 15.80
C LYS A 155 2.77 -1.20 15.77
N ARG A 156 3.50 -1.06 14.65
CA ARG A 156 4.68 -0.18 14.51
C ARG A 156 4.40 1.12 13.73
N LEU A 157 3.13 1.45 13.52
CA LEU A 157 2.74 2.65 12.79
C LEU A 157 1.55 3.37 13.42
N VAL A 158 1.46 4.66 13.12
CA VAL A 158 0.38 5.56 13.53
C VAL A 158 -0.22 6.16 12.25
N PRO A 159 -1.18 5.48 11.61
CA PRO A 159 -1.73 5.93 10.33
C PRO A 159 -2.52 7.22 10.52
N ARG A 160 -2.28 8.19 9.63
CA ARG A 160 -3.03 9.47 9.60
C ARG A 160 -4.29 9.40 8.75
N ASP A 161 -4.44 8.33 7.98
CA ASP A 161 -5.62 8.14 7.16
C ASP A 161 -6.89 7.92 8.02
N LYS A 162 -7.99 8.51 7.56
CA LYS A 162 -9.28 8.54 8.25
C LYS A 162 -9.94 7.17 8.39
N GLU A 163 -9.55 6.16 7.61
CA GLU A 163 -10.07 4.80 7.71
C GLU A 163 -9.05 3.87 8.40
N LEU A 164 -7.75 4.02 8.10
CA LEU A 164 -6.70 3.18 8.70
C LEU A 164 -6.48 3.47 10.19
N GLY A 165 -6.55 4.73 10.63
CA GLY A 165 -6.39 5.11 12.04
C GLY A 165 -7.43 4.43 12.95
N PRO A 166 -8.75 4.58 12.66
CA PRO A 166 -9.80 3.87 13.39
C PRO A 166 -9.66 2.35 13.34
N TYR A 167 -9.19 1.79 12.21
CA TYR A 167 -8.94 0.36 12.11
C TYR A 167 -7.84 -0.12 13.07
N VAL A 168 -6.70 0.59 13.13
CA VAL A 168 -5.62 0.27 14.08
C VAL A 168 -6.07 0.46 15.53
N LYS A 169 -6.90 1.48 15.82
CA LYS A 169 -7.51 1.64 17.15
C LYS A 169 -8.35 0.43 17.54
N TRP A 170 -9.20 -0.04 16.63
CA TRP A 170 -10.02 -1.23 16.85
C TRP A 170 -9.16 -2.48 17.08
N LYS A 171 -8.08 -2.68 16.29
CA LYS A 171 -7.11 -3.79 16.51
C LYS A 171 -6.48 -3.74 17.90
N TRP A 172 -6.09 -2.57 18.38
CA TRP A 172 -5.57 -2.40 19.74
C TRP A 172 -6.63 -2.67 20.83
N ALA A 173 -7.88 -2.26 20.61
CA ALA A 173 -8.98 -2.52 21.54
C ALA A 173 -9.25 -4.03 21.69
N GLN A 174 -9.09 -4.82 20.63
CA GLN A 174 -9.18 -6.29 20.70
C GLN A 174 -8.09 -6.91 21.59
N GLU A 175 -6.95 -6.22 21.77
CA GLU A 175 -5.88 -6.62 22.69
C GLU A 175 -6.01 -5.97 24.08
N GLY A 176 -7.14 -5.31 24.36
CA GLY A 176 -7.41 -4.67 25.65
C GLY A 176 -6.74 -3.32 25.88
N TRP A 177 -6.34 -2.62 24.81
CA TRP A 177 -5.71 -1.31 24.90
C TRP A 177 -6.62 -0.17 24.44
N ASN A 178 -6.62 0.94 25.19
CA ASN A 178 -7.10 2.22 24.68
C ASN A 178 -5.99 2.89 23.87
N TYR A 179 -6.20 3.01 22.55
CA TYR A 179 -5.20 3.55 21.62
C TYR A 179 -5.56 4.96 21.15
N ASN A 180 -4.57 5.86 21.26
CA ASN A 180 -4.66 7.21 20.71
C ASN A 180 -4.13 7.23 19.27
N VAL A 181 -5.03 7.41 18.30
CA VAL A 181 -4.71 7.40 16.87
C VAL A 181 -3.85 8.58 16.40
N VAL A 182 -3.73 9.64 17.20
CA VAL A 182 -2.93 10.82 16.87
C VAL A 182 -1.50 10.66 17.37
N THR A 183 -1.34 10.18 18.60
CA THR A 183 -0.01 10.09 19.25
C THR A 183 0.63 8.72 19.15
N GLY A 184 -0.16 7.67 18.94
CA GLY A 184 0.28 6.28 19.03
C GLY A 184 0.36 5.73 20.46
N ASN A 185 -0.03 6.52 21.48
CA ASN A 185 0.00 6.09 22.87
C ASN A 185 -1.03 5.00 23.15
N ARG A 186 -0.70 4.11 24.08
CA ARG A 186 -1.52 2.96 24.49
C ARG A 186 -1.64 2.97 26.01
N GLU A 187 -2.86 2.85 26.52
CA GLU A 187 -3.16 2.79 27.95
C GLU A 187 -4.03 1.56 28.24
N ARG A 188 -3.87 0.97 29.42
CA ARG A 188 -4.70 -0.15 29.93
C ARG A 188 -5.64 0.35 31.00
#